data_AF-A0A931UZX5-F1
#
_entry.id   AF-A0A931UZX5-F1
#
_cell.length_a   1.000
_cell.length_b   1.000
_cell.length_c   1.000
_cell.angle_alpha   90.00
_cell.angle_beta   90.00
_cell.angle_gamma   90.00
#
_symmetry.space_group_name_H-M   'P 1'
#
loop_
_entity.id
_entity.type
_entity.pdbx_description
1 polymer ?
#
loop_
_entity_poly.entity_id
_entity_poly.type
_entity_poly.pdbx_seq_one_letter_code
_entity_poly.pdbx_strand_id
1 'polypeptide(L)'
;MSASLLESIHHQHVRLLDKLAETSAVVRSVRDDGILDPVRWREVYRFIHEVALPHLNHEEAELFPVVVSMGLPAEALEFLKRDHENLRFLAKRAEASGLTAAADVLTIDTAEVVDRFVRAFDDHARREEELFGALNTLH
;
A
#
# COMPACT_ATOMS: atom_id res chain seq x y z
N MET A 1 -22.72 14.91 -4.13
CA MET A 1 -21.37 15.22 -3.61
C MET A 1 -20.48 13.98 -3.42
N SER A 2 -20.94 12.77 -3.77
CA SER A 2 -20.17 11.52 -3.61
C SER A 2 -19.21 11.21 -4.77
N ALA A 3 -19.57 11.55 -6.01
CA ALA A 3 -18.75 11.22 -7.20
C ALA A 3 -17.34 11.85 -7.18
N SER A 4 -17.20 13.10 -6.73
CA SER A 4 -15.90 13.79 -6.70
C SER A 4 -14.92 13.23 -5.66
N LEU A 5 -15.43 12.59 -4.59
CA LEU A 5 -14.58 11.96 -3.58
C LEU A 5 -14.05 10.61 -4.08
N LEU A 6 -14.92 9.78 -4.67
CA LEU A 6 -14.54 8.51 -5.27
C LEU A 6 -13.55 8.70 -6.43
N GLU A 7 -13.77 9.70 -7.29
CA GLU A 7 -12.84 10.06 -8.37
C GLU A 7 -11.48 10.53 -7.81
N SER A 8 -11.47 11.35 -6.76
CA SER A 8 -10.23 11.81 -6.11
C SER A 8 -9.45 10.64 -5.51
N ILE A 9 -10.14 9.71 -4.84
CA ILE A 9 -9.51 8.54 -4.24
C ILE A 9 -9.01 7.59 -5.31
N HIS A 10 -9.77 7.37 -6.39
CA HIS A 10 -9.31 6.60 -7.54
C HIS A 10 -8.03 7.20 -8.16
N HIS A 11 -7.95 8.53 -8.31
CA HIS A 11 -6.73 9.20 -8.77
C HIS A 11 -5.54 9.02 -7.81
N GLN A 12 -5.77 9.01 -6.50
CA GLN A 12 -4.74 8.70 -5.51
C GLN A 12 -4.27 7.25 -5.62
N HIS A 13 -5.22 6.32 -5.82
CA HIS A 13 -4.98 4.89 -5.97
C HIS A 13 -4.12 4.59 -7.21
N VAL A 14 -4.43 5.20 -8.36
CA VAL A 14 -3.61 5.04 -9.59
C VAL A 14 -2.17 5.49 -9.36
N ARG A 15 -1.96 6.65 -8.74
CA ARG A 15 -0.61 7.16 -8.44
C ARG A 15 0.13 6.30 -7.42
N LEU A 16 -0.60 5.67 -6.51
CA LEU A 16 -0.06 4.74 -5.53
C LEU A 16 0.42 3.45 -6.21
N LEU A 17 -0.32 2.92 -7.17
CA LEU A 17 0.08 1.75 -7.95
C LEU A 17 1.34 1.98 -8.78
N ASP A 18 1.46 3.17 -9.40
CA ASP A 18 2.70 3.54 -10.11
C ASP A 18 3.92 3.51 -9.16
N LYS A 19 3.78 4.11 -7.97
CA LYS A 19 4.84 4.11 -6.95
C LYS A 19 5.11 2.72 -6.38
N LEU A 20 4.08 1.88 -6.26
CA LEU A 20 4.23 0.49 -5.82
C LEU A 20 5.05 -0.32 -6.83
N ALA A 21 4.81 -0.13 -8.14
CA ALA A 21 5.58 -0.78 -9.19
C ALA A 21 7.06 -0.35 -9.18
N GLU A 22 7.32 0.96 -9.00
CA GLU A 22 8.68 1.48 -8.83
C GLU A 22 9.37 0.88 -7.59
N THR A 23 8.68 0.87 -6.45
CA THR A 23 9.16 0.28 -5.19
C THR A 23 9.48 -1.20 -5.37
N SER A 24 8.60 -1.95 -6.03
CA SER A 24 8.79 -3.37 -6.35
C SER A 24 10.03 -3.63 -7.21
N ALA A 25 10.32 -2.75 -8.17
CA ALA A 25 11.52 -2.87 -8.99
C ALA A 25 12.81 -2.68 -8.17
N VAL A 26 12.83 -1.67 -7.28
CA VAL A 26 13.98 -1.41 -6.40
C VAL A 26 14.20 -2.56 -5.41
N VAL A 27 13.13 -3.06 -4.81
CA VAL A 27 13.22 -4.15 -3.83
C VAL A 27 13.72 -5.43 -4.47
N ARG A 28 13.26 -5.75 -5.69
CA ARG A 28 13.76 -6.90 -6.45
C ARG A 28 15.23 -6.77 -6.84
N SER A 29 15.70 -5.59 -7.25
CA SER A 29 17.13 -5.44 -7.60
C SER A 29 18.04 -5.66 -6.39
N VAL A 30 17.60 -5.29 -5.19
CA VAL A 30 18.35 -5.57 -3.96
C VAL A 30 18.26 -7.05 -3.58
N ARG A 31 17.07 -7.65 -3.63
CA ARG A 31 16.84 -9.05 -3.24
C ARG A 31 17.49 -10.05 -4.19
N ASP A 32 17.32 -9.86 -5.49
CA ASP A 32 17.68 -10.84 -6.52
C ASP A 32 19.12 -10.62 -7.03
N ASP A 33 19.53 -9.36 -7.20
CA ASP A 33 20.82 -9.02 -7.81
C ASP A 33 21.85 -8.49 -6.80
N GLY A 34 21.44 -8.22 -5.55
CA GLY A 34 22.29 -7.59 -4.54
C GLY A 34 22.68 -6.13 -4.87
N ILE A 35 21.99 -5.50 -5.83
CA ILE A 35 22.29 -4.14 -6.30
C ILE A 35 21.57 -3.14 -5.40
N LEU A 36 22.36 -2.45 -4.57
CA LEU A 36 21.86 -1.40 -3.68
C LEU A 36 22.15 0.00 -4.25
N ASP A 37 21.08 0.75 -4.49
CA ASP A 37 21.12 2.19 -4.67
C ASP A 37 20.52 2.85 -3.43
N PRO A 38 21.32 3.49 -2.56
CA PRO A 38 20.83 4.11 -1.32
C PRO A 38 19.77 5.19 -1.53
N VAL A 39 19.82 5.91 -2.65
CA VAL A 39 18.83 6.95 -2.97
C VAL A 39 17.50 6.28 -3.29
N ARG A 40 17.50 5.27 -4.15
CA ARG A 40 16.28 4.53 -4.50
C ARG A 40 15.73 3.75 -3.31
N TRP A 41 16.60 3.26 -2.42
CA TRP A 41 16.16 2.60 -1.20
C TRP A 41 15.48 3.55 -0.21
N ARG A 42 15.95 4.80 -0.10
CA ARG A 42 15.25 5.81 0.69
C ARG A 42 13.83 6.07 0.15
N GLU A 43 13.63 6.00 -1.17
CA GLU A 43 12.31 6.11 -1.76
C GLU A 43 11.39 4.94 -1.39
N VAL A 44 11.92 3.73 -1.14
CA VAL A 44 11.15 2.60 -0.59
C VAL A 44 10.63 2.92 0.82
N TYR A 45 11.49 3.46 1.69
CA TYR A 45 11.06 3.91 3.03
C TYR A 45 9.96 4.98 2.92
N ARG A 46 10.18 5.99 2.06
CA ARG A 46 9.20 7.07 1.85
C ARG A 46 7.88 6.54 1.29
N PHE A 47 7.92 5.60 0.36
CA PHE A 47 6.71 4.97 -0.14
C PHE A 47 5.91 4.33 1.00
N ILE A 48 6.53 3.50 1.83
CA ILE A 48 5.81 2.82 2.92
C ILE A 48 5.23 3.83 3.92
N HIS A 49 6.03 4.79 4.39
CA HIS A 49 5.66 5.64 5.52
C HIS A 49 4.91 6.93 5.14
N GLU A 50 5.21 7.51 3.98
CA GLU A 50 4.64 8.79 3.54
C GLU A 50 3.49 8.61 2.54
N VAL A 51 3.34 7.42 1.95
CA VAL A 51 2.34 7.17 0.91
C VAL A 51 1.39 6.02 1.29
N ALA A 52 1.92 4.79 1.43
CA ALA A 52 1.12 3.59 1.61
C ALA A 52 0.36 3.59 2.94
N LEU A 53 1.04 3.75 4.08
CA LEU A 53 0.36 3.74 5.39
C LEU A 53 -0.63 4.90 5.57
N PRO A 54 -0.32 6.15 5.17
CA PRO A 54 -1.31 7.23 5.19
C PRO A 54 -2.54 6.97 4.33
N HIS A 55 -2.38 6.29 3.18
CA HIS A 55 -3.49 5.93 2.31
C HIS A 55 -4.48 4.98 3.01
N LEU A 56 -3.98 3.91 3.65
CA LEU A 56 -4.82 2.96 4.41
C LEU A 56 -5.63 3.68 5.52
N ASN A 57 -4.99 4.64 6.19
CA ASN A 57 -5.67 5.43 7.23
C ASN A 57 -6.74 6.35 6.64
N HIS A 58 -6.48 6.93 5.46
CA HIS A 58 -7.45 7.76 4.77
C HIS A 58 -8.67 6.96 4.31
N GLU A 59 -8.47 5.76 3.79
CA GLU A 59 -9.57 4.86 3.41
C GLU A 59 -10.46 4.52 4.59
N GLU A 60 -9.86 4.09 5.71
CA GLU A 60 -10.60 3.73 6.92
C GLU A 60 -11.38 4.91 7.50
N ALA A 61 -10.81 6.12 7.45
CA ALA A 61 -11.40 7.31 8.03
C ALA A 61 -12.47 7.96 7.14
N GLU A 62 -12.26 7.97 5.82
CA GLU A 62 -13.05 8.79 4.89
C GLU A 62 -13.80 7.95 3.85
N LEU A 63 -13.17 6.94 3.26
CA LEU A 63 -13.76 6.17 2.17
C LEU A 63 -14.72 5.09 2.65
N PHE A 64 -14.30 4.27 3.60
CA PHE A 64 -15.07 3.15 4.12
C PHE A 64 -16.44 3.60 4.66
N PRO A 65 -16.55 4.71 5.43
CA PRO A 65 -17.85 5.24 5.84
C PRO A 65 -18.73 5.64 4.65
N VAL A 66 -18.15 6.22 3.60
CA VAL A 66 -18.89 6.67 2.41
C VAL A 66 -19.42 5.47 1.63
N VAL A 67 -18.62 4.45 1.35
CA VAL A 67 -19.11 3.27 0.62
C VAL A 67 -20.16 2.48 1.42
N VAL A 68 -20.05 2.45 2.75
CA VAL A 68 -21.11 1.89 3.61
C VAL A 68 -22.40 2.70 3.50
N SER A 69 -22.30 4.03 3.49
CA SER A 69 -23.48 4.90 3.30
C SER A 69 -24.13 4.76 1.92
N MET A 70 -23.38 4.28 0.93
CA MET A 70 -23.87 3.98 -0.42
C MET A 70 -24.55 2.60 -0.52
N GLY A 71 -24.52 1.80 0.55
CA GLY A 71 -25.21 0.51 0.62
C GLY A 71 -24.29 -0.71 0.64
N LEU A 72 -22.96 -0.53 0.63
CA LEU A 72 -22.05 -1.65 0.84
C LEU A 72 -22.16 -2.13 2.31
N PRO A 73 -22.39 -3.42 2.58
CA PRO A 73 -22.37 -3.93 3.96
C PRO A 73 -21.00 -3.70 4.60
N ALA A 74 -20.97 -3.29 5.87
CA ALA A 74 -19.71 -3.08 6.58
C ALA A 74 -18.86 -4.36 6.65
N GLU A 75 -19.52 -5.53 6.69
CA GLU A 75 -18.88 -6.85 6.67
C GLU A 75 -18.11 -7.10 5.38
N ALA A 76 -18.52 -6.47 4.26
CA ALA A 76 -17.80 -6.57 2.99
C ALA A 76 -16.44 -5.86 3.04
N LEU A 77 -16.18 -4.97 4.01
CA LEU A 77 -14.89 -4.28 4.19
C LEU A 77 -13.95 -5.00 5.18
N GLU A 78 -14.43 -6.02 5.90
CA GLU A 78 -13.64 -6.68 6.95
C GLU A 78 -12.42 -7.44 6.40
N PHE A 79 -12.43 -7.82 5.12
CA PHE A 79 -11.22 -8.37 4.51
C PHE A 79 -10.18 -7.28 4.22
N LEU A 80 -10.59 -6.10 3.73
CA LEU A 80 -9.68 -4.97 3.50
C LEU A 80 -9.06 -4.49 4.82
N LYS A 81 -9.85 -4.35 5.88
CA LYS A 81 -9.32 -4.00 7.21
C LYS A 81 -8.26 -4.99 7.70
N ARG A 82 -8.48 -6.30 7.50
CA ARG A 82 -7.48 -7.33 7.83
C ARG A 82 -6.23 -7.23 6.97
N ASP A 83 -6.37 -6.91 5.69
CA ASP A 83 -5.23 -6.60 4.82
C ASP A 83 -4.46 -5.39 5.38
N HIS A 84 -5.13 -4.32 5.81
CA HIS A 84 -4.49 -3.13 6.38
C HIS A 84 -3.71 -3.44 7.67
N GLU A 85 -4.28 -4.26 8.56
CA GLU A 85 -3.59 -4.74 9.77
C GLU A 85 -2.32 -5.51 9.41
N ASN A 86 -2.39 -6.41 8.42
CA ASN A 86 -1.24 -7.16 7.94
C ASN A 86 -0.18 -6.25 7.30
N LEU A 87 -0.59 -5.25 6.51
CA LEU A 87 0.30 -4.26 5.91
C LEU A 87 1.02 -3.43 6.98
N ARG A 88 0.31 -2.97 8.01
CA ARG A 88 0.91 -2.27 9.16
C ARG A 88 1.88 -3.16 9.92
N PHE A 89 1.57 -4.45 10.07
CA PHE A 89 2.46 -5.43 10.68
C PHE A 89 3.75 -5.61 9.87
N LEU A 90 3.62 -5.80 8.55
CA LEU A 90 4.76 -5.96 7.64
C LEU A 90 5.63 -4.69 7.57
N ALA A 91 5.03 -3.50 7.60
CA ALA A 91 5.77 -2.24 7.67
C ALA A 91 6.61 -2.14 8.95
N LYS A 92 6.03 -2.46 10.12
CA LYS A 92 6.79 -2.52 11.39
C LYS A 92 7.91 -3.55 11.36
N ARG A 93 7.68 -4.69 10.69
CA ARG A 93 8.74 -5.69 10.50
C ARG A 93 9.85 -5.20 9.59
N ALA A 94 9.51 -4.44 8.54
CA ALA A 94 10.50 -3.84 7.66
C ALA A 94 11.40 -2.88 8.45
N GLU A 95 10.81 -1.99 9.27
CA GLU A 95 11.56 -1.12 10.18
C GLU A 95 12.47 -1.91 11.12
N ALA A 96 11.92 -2.93 11.80
CA ALA A 96 12.67 -3.79 12.71
C ALA A 96 13.81 -4.57 12.02
N SER A 97 13.70 -4.80 10.72
CA SER A 97 14.73 -5.45 9.90
C SER A 97 15.81 -4.49 9.37
N GLY A 98 15.68 -3.18 9.62
CA GLY A 98 16.68 -2.18 9.21
C GLY A 98 16.22 -1.19 8.15
N LEU A 99 14.96 -1.24 7.70
CA LEU A 99 14.41 -0.20 6.81
C LEU A 99 14.32 1.13 7.57
N THR A 100 15.12 2.11 7.16
CA THR A 100 15.16 3.44 7.81
C THR A 100 15.28 4.54 6.76
N ALA A 101 14.94 5.78 7.15
CA ALA A 101 15.09 6.97 6.30
C ALA A 101 16.55 7.27 5.91
N ALA A 102 17.51 6.88 6.75
CA ALA A 102 18.92 7.17 6.54
C ALA A 102 19.52 6.31 5.40
N ALA A 103 19.06 5.05 5.28
CA ALA A 103 19.52 4.04 4.31
C ALA A 103 20.98 3.59 4.53
N ASP A 104 21.48 3.66 5.76
CA ASP A 104 22.91 3.53 6.07
C ASP A 104 23.42 2.08 6.15
N VAL A 105 22.53 1.13 6.47
CA VAL A 105 22.84 -0.30 6.57
C VAL A 105 21.63 -1.09 6.08
N LEU A 106 21.84 -1.92 5.06
CA LEU A 106 20.79 -2.75 4.49
C LEU A 106 21.25 -4.17 4.22
N THR A 107 20.37 -5.09 4.57
CA THR A 107 20.59 -6.53 4.38
C THR A 107 19.61 -7.07 3.36
N ILE A 108 19.96 -8.21 2.75
CA ILE A 108 19.04 -9.00 1.93
C ILE A 108 17.78 -9.34 2.75
N ASP A 109 17.93 -9.63 4.04
CA ASP A 109 16.79 -9.88 4.94
C ASP A 109 15.83 -8.69 5.03
N THR A 110 16.33 -7.45 5.08
CA THR A 110 15.49 -6.25 5.02
C THR A 110 14.71 -6.23 3.70
N ALA A 111 15.37 -6.51 2.58
CA ALA A 111 14.74 -6.51 1.27
C ALA A 111 13.69 -7.62 1.13
N GLU A 112 13.90 -8.80 1.71
CA GLU A 112 12.88 -9.86 1.76
C GLU A 112 11.64 -9.46 2.55
N VAL A 113 11.81 -8.79 3.68
CA VAL A 113 10.68 -8.33 4.50
C VAL A 113 9.89 -7.24 3.77
N VAL A 114 10.59 -6.31 3.11
CA VAL A 114 9.96 -5.28 2.30
C VAL A 114 9.27 -5.88 1.07
N ASP A 115 9.84 -6.89 0.42
CA ASP A 115 9.20 -7.57 -0.72
C ASP A 115 7.86 -8.19 -0.33
N ARG A 116 7.78 -8.77 0.88
CA ARG A 116 6.51 -9.27 1.42
C ARG A 116 5.49 -8.16 1.63
N PHE A 117 5.92 -6.99 2.11
CA PHE A 117 5.04 -5.82 2.22
C PHE A 117 4.51 -5.41 0.83
N VAL A 118 5.41 -5.23 -0.14
CA VAL A 118 5.07 -4.78 -1.50
C VAL A 118 4.08 -5.74 -2.18
N ARG A 119 4.31 -7.06 -2.08
CA ARG A 119 3.40 -8.07 -2.64
C ARG A 119 2.04 -8.06 -1.96
N ALA A 120 2.01 -7.99 -0.62
CA ALA A 120 0.76 -7.91 0.12
C ALA A 120 -0.02 -6.63 -0.23
N PHE A 121 0.68 -5.53 -0.50
CA PHE A 121 0.08 -4.26 -0.89
C PHE A 121 -0.53 -4.36 -2.29
N ASP A 122 0.17 -4.98 -3.24
CA ASP A 122 -0.33 -5.24 -4.59
C ASP A 122 -1.60 -6.12 -4.58
N ASP A 123 -1.58 -7.21 -3.82
CA ASP A 123 -2.74 -8.08 -3.65
C ASP A 123 -3.93 -7.37 -2.98
N HIS A 124 -3.65 -6.46 -2.04
CA HIS A 124 -4.67 -5.65 -1.39
C HIS A 124 -5.28 -4.64 -2.37
N ALA A 125 -4.45 -3.89 -3.09
CA ALA A 125 -4.89 -2.88 -4.05
C ALA A 125 -5.79 -3.47 -5.15
N ARG A 126 -5.46 -4.66 -5.67
CA ARG A 126 -6.30 -5.36 -6.65
C ARG A 126 -7.68 -5.74 -6.09
N ARG A 127 -7.73 -6.23 -4.86
CA ARG A 127 -9.01 -6.59 -4.21
C ARG A 127 -9.84 -5.36 -3.88
N GLU A 128 -9.18 -4.25 -3.56
CA GLU A 128 -9.84 -2.97 -3.39
C GLU A 128 -10.46 -2.47 -4.71
N GLU A 129 -9.71 -2.50 -5.82
CA GLU A 129 -10.22 -2.12 -7.14
C GLU A 129 -11.41 -2.98 -7.57
N GLU A 130 -11.39 -4.29 -7.30
CA GLU A 130 -12.51 -5.19 -7.57
C GLU A 130 -13.77 -4.77 -6.79
N LEU A 131 -13.62 -4.43 -5.50
CA LEU A 131 -14.73 -4.03 -4.64
C LEU A 131 -15.33 -2.68 -5.06
N PHE A 132 -14.48 -1.68 -5.28
CA PHE A 132 -14.93 -0.33 -5.63
C PHE A 132 -15.36 -0.22 -7.10
N GLY A 133 -14.75 -0.98 -7.99
CA GLY A 133 -15.19 -1.14 -9.37
C GLY A 133 -16.60 -1.71 -9.46
N ALA A 134 -16.91 -2.73 -8.65
CA ALA A 134 -18.26 -3.28 -8.58
C ALA A 134 -19.31 -2.25 -8.10
N LEU A 135 -18.96 -1.41 -7.12
CA LEU A 135 -19.85 -0.33 -6.65
C LEU A 135 -20.14 0.72 -7.73
N ASN A 136 -19.14 1.11 -8.53
CA ASN A 136 -19.33 2.05 -9.64
C ASN A 136 -20.20 1.49 -10.78
N THR A 137 -20.37 0.17 -10.88
CA THR A 137 -21.28 -0.44 -11.88
C THR A 137 -22.73 -0.59 -11.40
N LEU A 138 -22.97 -0.47 -10.10
CA LEU A 138 -24.29 -0.62 -9.47
C LEU A 138 -25.01 0.73 -9.27
N HIS A 139 -24.31 1.85 -9.43
CA HIS A 139 -24.81 3.23 -9.29
C HIS A 139 -24.64 4.02 -10.58
#